data_AF-A0A3D2SYH2-F1
#
_entry.id   AF-A0A3D2SYH2-F1
#
_cell.length_a   1.000
_cell.length_b   1.000
_cell.length_c   1.000
_cell.angle_alpha   90.00
_cell.angle_beta   90.00
_cell.angle_gamma   90.00
#
_symmetry.space_group_name_H-M   'P 1'
#
loop_
_entity.id
_entity.type
_entity.pdbx_description
1 polymer ?
#
loop_
_entity_poly.entity_id
_entity_poly.type
_entity_poly.pdbx_seq_one_letter_code
_entity_poly.pdbx_strand_id
1 'polypeptide(L)'
;RPVMVRVTDVDQEGSEILDPVPLEACSTWGRKLSRGEPVVSIEVLPPRGWDRNAIVGPAHELKDAGVDSLAIVDGPRSRSRMGALSAAVIVEQEVGIEAMVHYTCRDRNMLGMISDLLGAAAAGIRNLLVVSGDPSV
;
A
#
# COMPACT_ATOMS: atom_id res chain seq x y z
N ARG A 1 -34.70 26.30 13.98
CA ARG A 1 -35.25 25.11 14.65
C ARG A 1 -34.14 24.08 14.75
N PRO A 2 -33.78 23.58 15.94
CA PRO A 2 -32.77 22.52 16.03
C PRO A 2 -33.35 21.23 15.42
N VAL A 3 -32.55 20.54 14.60
CA VAL A 3 -32.87 19.22 14.06
C VAL A 3 -32.19 18.19 14.96
N MET A 4 -32.98 17.29 15.55
CA MET A 4 -32.47 16.21 16.36
C MET A 4 -31.94 15.12 15.42
N VAL A 5 -30.62 14.98 15.32
CA VAL A 5 -29.99 13.86 14.62
C VAL A 5 -29.81 12.74 15.63
N ARG A 6 -30.61 11.67 15.47
CA ARG A 6 -30.47 10.45 16.26
C ARG A 6 -29.41 9.60 15.57
N VAL A 7 -28.21 9.52 16.15
CA VAL A 7 -27.23 8.52 15.75
C VAL A 7 -27.76 7.19 16.26
N THR A 8 -28.23 6.34 15.34
CA THR A 8 -28.50 4.94 15.65
C THR A 8 -27.16 4.26 15.87
N ASP A 9 -27.02 3.56 16.99
CA ASP A 9 -25.86 2.72 17.27
C ASP A 9 -25.59 1.85 16.03
N VAL A 10 -24.35 1.91 15.54
CA VAL A 10 -23.89 0.97 14.52
C VAL A 10 -23.84 -0.36 15.25
N ASP A 11 -24.78 -1.24 14.94
CA ASP A 11 -24.80 -2.61 15.45
C ASP A 11 -23.39 -3.16 15.30
N GLN A 12 -22.71 -3.42 16.42
CA GLN A 12 -21.51 -4.24 16.42
C GLN A 12 -21.96 -5.68 16.18
N GLU A 13 -22.44 -5.95 14.98
CA GLU A 13 -22.58 -7.32 14.49
C GLU A 13 -21.20 -7.96 14.58
N GLY A 14 -21.14 -9.08 15.31
CA GLY A 14 -19.90 -9.78 15.60
C GLY A 14 -19.08 -9.92 14.33
N SER A 15 -17.80 -9.56 14.40
CA SER A 15 -16.85 -9.78 13.31
C SER A 15 -16.83 -11.27 13.02
N GLU A 16 -17.60 -11.72 12.03
CA GLU A 16 -17.49 -13.06 11.50
C GLU A 16 -16.03 -13.26 11.09
N ILE A 17 -15.40 -14.28 11.65
CA ILE A 17 -14.05 -14.65 11.23
C ILE A 17 -14.19 -15.19 9.81
N LEU A 18 -13.88 -14.34 8.84
CA LEU A 18 -13.92 -14.71 7.44
C LEU A 18 -12.78 -15.68 7.15
N ASP A 19 -13.05 -16.67 6.29
CA ASP A 19 -11.99 -17.50 5.74
C ASP A 19 -10.97 -16.62 4.99
N PRO A 20 -9.67 -16.88 5.14
CA PRO A 20 -8.65 -16.10 4.46
C PRO A 20 -8.79 -16.26 2.94
N VAL A 21 -8.73 -15.13 2.22
CA VAL A 21 -8.75 -15.12 0.76
C VAL A 21 -7.52 -15.88 0.23
N PRO A 22 -7.68 -16.85 -0.68
CA PRO A 22 -6.55 -17.57 -1.29
C PRO A 22 -5.58 -16.60 -1.98
N LEU A 23 -4.27 -16.87 -1.88
CA LEU A 23 -3.22 -15.97 -2.40
C LEU A 23 -3.39 -15.65 -3.89
N GLU A 24 -3.81 -16.61 -4.72
CA GLU A 24 -4.08 -16.39 -6.15
C GLU A 24 -5.21 -15.42 -6.47
N ALA A 25 -6.13 -15.22 -5.53
CA ALA A 25 -7.24 -14.28 -5.62
C ALA A 25 -6.89 -12.92 -5.01
N CYS A 26 -5.83 -12.83 -4.20
CA CYS A 26 -5.40 -11.57 -3.58
C CYS A 26 -4.79 -10.60 -4.60
N SER A 27 -3.90 -11.07 -5.47
CA SER A 27 -3.22 -10.21 -6.47
C SER A 27 -2.52 -11.03 -7.57
N THR A 28 -1.90 -10.36 -8.55
CA THR A 28 -1.08 -11.06 -9.56
C THR A 28 0.19 -11.59 -8.92
N TRP A 29 0.82 -10.83 -8.03
CA TRP A 29 1.97 -11.29 -7.27
C TRP A 29 1.63 -12.52 -6.41
N GLY A 30 0.51 -12.49 -5.67
CA GLY A 30 0.03 -13.61 -4.86
C GLY A 30 -0.23 -14.88 -5.69
N ARG A 31 -0.73 -14.73 -6.92
CA ARG A 31 -0.92 -15.83 -7.87
C ARG A 31 0.38 -16.47 -8.34
N LYS A 32 1.43 -15.69 -8.61
CA LYS A 32 2.75 -16.26 -8.96
C LYS A 32 3.31 -17.04 -7.78
N LEU A 33 3.21 -16.48 -6.57
CA LEU A 33 3.66 -17.15 -5.34
C LEU A 33 2.91 -18.45 -5.07
N SER A 34 1.58 -18.48 -5.23
CA SER A 34 0.80 -19.71 -4.99
C SER A 34 1.13 -20.85 -5.95
N ARG A 35 1.68 -20.51 -7.13
CA ARG A 35 2.14 -21.47 -8.15
C ARG A 35 3.61 -21.88 -8.01
N GLY A 36 4.34 -21.30 -7.04
CA GLY A 36 5.77 -21.52 -6.90
C GLY A 36 6.59 -20.90 -8.04
N GLU A 37 6.04 -19.93 -8.75
CA GLU A 37 6.75 -19.19 -9.79
C GLU A 37 7.74 -18.19 -9.14
N PRO A 38 8.94 -18.01 -9.70
CA PRO A 38 9.85 -16.97 -9.22
C PRO A 38 9.26 -15.58 -9.44
N VAL A 39 9.47 -14.70 -8.47
CA VAL A 39 9.04 -13.30 -8.52
C VAL A 39 10.26 -12.40 -8.39
N VAL A 40 10.35 -11.40 -9.27
CA VAL A 40 11.32 -10.31 -9.17
C VAL A 40 10.63 -9.04 -8.68
N SER A 41 11.08 -8.50 -7.56
CA SER A 41 10.64 -7.21 -7.03
C SER A 41 11.83 -6.27 -6.86
N ILE A 42 11.62 -4.98 -7.09
CA ILE A 42 12.65 -3.96 -6.91
C ILE A 42 12.20 -2.93 -5.88
N GLU A 43 13.09 -2.67 -4.92
CA GLU A 43 12.90 -1.60 -3.93
C GLU A 43 13.16 -0.23 -4.55
N VAL A 44 12.19 0.68 -4.40
CA VAL A 44 12.27 2.05 -4.89
C VAL A 44 11.89 3.04 -3.79
N LEU A 45 12.53 4.21 -3.83
CA LEU A 45 12.20 5.30 -2.93
C LEU A 45 11.20 6.25 -3.61
N PRO A 46 10.11 6.63 -2.93
CA PRO A 46 9.23 7.68 -3.43
C PRO A 46 9.98 8.99 -3.72
N PRO A 47 9.49 9.84 -4.64
CA PRO A 47 10.14 11.10 -4.95
C PRO A 47 10.16 12.03 -3.73
N ARG A 48 11.15 12.93 -3.66
CA ARG A 48 11.24 13.92 -2.56
C ARG A 48 10.19 15.03 -2.63
N GLY A 49 9.53 15.19 -3.78
CA GLY A 49 8.51 16.20 -4.01
C GLY A 49 7.22 15.57 -4.53
N TRP A 50 6.34 16.41 -5.05
CA TRP A 50 5.02 16.01 -5.54
C TRP A 50 5.01 15.58 -7.02
N ASP A 51 6.09 15.84 -7.77
CA ASP A 51 6.14 15.47 -9.19
C ASP A 51 6.12 13.95 -9.35
N ARG A 52 4.98 13.44 -9.83
CA ARG A 52 4.74 12.02 -10.05
C ARG A 52 5.63 11.43 -11.13
N ASN A 53 6.08 12.22 -12.10
CA ASN A 53 6.87 11.71 -13.22
C ASN A 53 8.20 11.13 -12.75
N ALA A 54 8.70 11.61 -11.61
CA ALA A 54 9.91 11.11 -10.96
C ALA A 54 9.80 9.66 -10.45
N ILE A 55 8.60 9.08 -10.37
CA ILE A 55 8.41 7.64 -10.10
C ILE A 55 7.76 6.90 -11.27
N VAL A 56 6.86 7.54 -12.02
CA VAL A 56 6.15 6.91 -13.15
C VAL A 56 7.11 6.49 -14.27
N GLY A 57 8.03 7.37 -14.68
CA GLY A 57 9.00 7.06 -15.74
C GLY A 57 9.87 5.84 -15.42
N PRO A 58 10.61 5.85 -14.29
CA PRO A 58 11.38 4.69 -13.87
C PRO A 58 10.54 3.42 -13.66
N ALA A 59 9.31 3.55 -13.17
CA ALA A 59 8.42 2.40 -12.99
C ALA A 59 8.02 1.75 -14.33
N HIS A 60 7.82 2.53 -15.40
CA HIS A 60 7.63 1.98 -16.75
C HIS A 60 8.85 1.19 -17.23
N GLU A 61 10.06 1.74 -17.06
CA GLU A 61 11.30 1.06 -17.46
C GLU A 61 11.47 -0.28 -16.74
N LEU A 62 11.16 -0.32 -15.43
CA LEU A 62 11.22 -1.54 -14.64
C LEU A 62 10.15 -2.56 -15.06
N LYS A 63 8.93 -2.11 -15.35
CA LYS A 63 7.87 -2.98 -15.88
C LYS A 63 8.27 -3.60 -17.22
N ASP A 64 8.79 -2.80 -18.14
CA ASP A 64 9.22 -3.25 -19.46
C ASP A 64 10.42 -4.22 -19.38
N ALA A 65 11.25 -4.08 -18.34
CA ALA A 65 12.34 -5.01 -18.03
C ALA A 65 11.87 -6.35 -17.41
N GLY A 66 10.57 -6.54 -17.17
CA GLY A 66 9.99 -7.77 -16.63
C GLY A 66 9.99 -7.86 -15.10
N VAL A 67 10.06 -6.74 -14.39
CA VAL A 67 9.87 -6.70 -12.94
C VAL A 67 8.40 -6.95 -12.61
N ASP A 68 8.13 -7.83 -11.64
CA ASP A 68 6.76 -8.21 -11.27
C ASP A 68 6.10 -7.20 -10.34
N SER A 69 6.88 -6.60 -9.43
CA SER A 69 6.36 -5.63 -8.46
C SER A 69 7.39 -4.61 -8.01
N LEU A 70 6.90 -3.45 -7.54
CA LEU A 70 7.74 -2.42 -6.93
C LEU A 70 7.51 -2.34 -5.42
N ALA A 71 8.57 -2.54 -4.65
CA ALA A 71 8.58 -2.35 -3.21
C ALA A 71 8.85 -0.87 -2.89
N ILE A 72 7.81 -0.14 -2.47
CA ILE A 72 7.87 1.31 -2.26
C ILE A 72 8.09 1.61 -0.78
N VAL A 73 9.23 2.22 -0.46
CA VAL A 73 9.68 2.42 0.92
C VAL A 73 9.07 3.67 1.55
N ASP A 74 8.45 3.53 2.72
CA ASP A 74 7.94 4.66 3.50
C ASP A 74 8.95 5.22 4.51
N GLY A 75 9.15 6.53 4.48
CA GLY A 75 9.94 7.28 5.46
C GLY A 75 11.41 6.83 5.67
N PRO A 76 12.18 6.40 4.64
CA PRO A 76 13.52 5.88 4.83
C PRO A 76 14.44 6.91 5.53
N ARG A 77 15.05 6.52 6.65
CA ARG A 77 15.97 7.36 7.46
C ARG A 77 15.35 8.71 7.86
N SER A 78 14.05 8.71 8.20
CA SER A 78 13.31 9.90 8.67
C SER A 78 13.35 11.09 7.71
N ARG A 79 13.41 10.83 6.39
CA ARG A 79 13.41 11.89 5.36
C ARG A 79 12.04 12.05 4.73
N SER A 80 11.57 13.30 4.67
CA SER A 80 10.33 13.64 3.97
C SER A 80 10.42 13.35 2.47
N ARG A 81 9.44 12.59 1.98
CA ARG A 81 9.20 12.18 0.59
C ARG A 81 7.69 12.09 0.39
N MET A 82 7.25 11.94 -0.87
CA MET A 82 5.89 11.52 -1.17
C MET A 82 5.55 10.26 -0.36
N GLY A 83 4.35 10.21 0.22
CA GLY A 83 3.91 9.05 1.00
C GLY A 83 3.91 7.78 0.15
N ALA A 84 4.42 6.67 0.69
CA ALA A 84 4.57 5.43 -0.07
C ALA A 84 3.24 4.89 -0.60
N LEU A 85 2.15 5.00 0.18
CA LEU A 85 0.80 4.65 -0.28
C LEU A 85 0.36 5.48 -1.48
N SER A 86 0.56 6.79 -1.46
CA SER A 86 0.19 7.66 -2.59
C SER A 86 1.03 7.35 -3.83
N ALA A 87 2.32 7.10 -3.65
CA ALA A 87 3.22 6.70 -4.73
C ALA A 87 2.79 5.36 -5.34
N ALA A 88 2.38 4.39 -4.52
CA ALA A 88 1.87 3.09 -4.98
C ALA A 88 0.60 3.22 -5.80
N VAL A 89 -0.36 4.04 -5.34
CA VAL A 89 -1.61 4.28 -6.09
C VAL A 89 -1.31 4.89 -7.46
N ILE A 90 -0.41 5.88 -7.52
CA ILE A 90 0.02 6.50 -8.79
C ILE A 90 0.65 5.45 -9.72
N VAL A 91 1.57 4.65 -9.20
CA VAL A 91 2.26 3.61 -9.98
C VAL A 91 1.28 2.57 -10.51
N GLU A 92 0.39 2.03 -9.66
CA GLU A 92 -0.57 1.01 -10.10
C GLU A 92 -1.57 1.58 -11.12
N GLN A 93 -2.04 2.81 -10.94
CA GLN A 93 -3.02 3.42 -11.85
C GLN A 93 -2.44 3.84 -13.19
N GLU A 94 -1.21 4.38 -13.22
CA GLU A 94 -0.61 4.93 -14.44
C GLU A 94 0.27 3.93 -15.18
N VAL A 95 0.99 3.08 -14.45
CA VAL A 95 1.94 2.12 -15.02
C VAL A 95 1.33 0.72 -15.08
N GLY A 96 0.49 0.37 -14.12
CA GLY A 96 -0.09 -0.97 -14.00
C GLY A 96 0.95 -2.04 -13.67
N ILE A 97 1.98 -1.68 -12.90
CA ILE A 97 2.86 -2.62 -12.20
C ILE A 97 2.42 -2.68 -10.75
N GLU A 98 2.35 -3.89 -10.18
CA GLU A 98 1.86 -4.10 -8.83
C GLU A 98 2.81 -3.49 -7.79
N ALA A 99 2.27 -2.82 -6.77
CA ALA A 99 3.07 -2.22 -5.72
C ALA A 99 2.98 -3.03 -4.43
N MET A 100 4.11 -3.11 -3.71
CA MET A 100 4.18 -3.50 -2.31
C MET A 100 4.58 -2.28 -1.50
N VAL A 101 3.73 -1.86 -0.57
CA VAL A 101 4.04 -0.70 0.26
C VAL A 101 4.70 -1.14 1.55
N HIS A 102 5.92 -0.66 1.80
CA HIS A 102 6.55 -0.79 3.11
C HIS A 102 5.84 0.18 4.05
N TYR A 103 4.91 -0.30 4.86
CA TYR A 103 4.07 0.52 5.70
C TYR A 103 4.71 0.67 7.09
N THR A 104 5.32 1.83 7.35
CA THR A 104 6.04 2.11 8.60
C THR A 104 5.09 2.62 9.69
N CYS A 105 5.00 1.93 10.82
CA CYS A 105 4.04 2.24 11.88
C CYS A 105 4.45 3.36 12.85
N ARG A 106 5.75 3.68 12.93
CA ARG A 106 6.31 4.62 13.92
C ARG A 106 5.63 5.99 13.98
N ASP A 107 5.48 6.63 12.83
CA ASP A 107 5.09 8.05 12.75
C ASP A 107 3.56 8.22 12.69
N ARG A 108 2.82 7.16 13.07
CA ARG A 108 1.37 7.06 12.89
C ARG A 108 0.68 6.60 14.17
N ASN A 109 -0.54 7.08 14.36
CA ASN A 109 -1.42 6.58 15.40
C ASN A 109 -2.38 5.51 14.84
N MET A 110 -3.02 4.74 15.71
CA MET A 110 -3.90 3.63 15.33
C MET A 110 -5.01 4.05 14.36
N LEU A 111 -5.68 5.17 14.61
CA LEU A 111 -6.76 5.66 13.75
C LEU A 111 -6.25 6.04 12.35
N GLY A 112 -5.09 6.69 12.29
CA GLY A 112 -4.40 6.99 11.04
C GLY A 112 -4.03 5.71 10.28
N MET A 113 -3.53 4.69 10.99
CA MET A 113 -3.21 3.42 10.36
C MET A 113 -4.44 2.71 9.80
N ILE A 114 -5.53 2.64 10.57
CA ILE A 114 -6.79 2.05 10.09
C ILE A 114 -7.30 2.82 8.86
N SER A 115 -7.28 4.16 8.91
CA SER A 115 -7.70 5.01 7.79
C SER A 115 -6.85 4.77 6.54
N ASP A 116 -5.53 4.72 6.68
CA ASP A 116 -4.58 4.47 5.60
C ASP A 116 -4.83 3.11 4.95
N LEU A 117 -4.98 2.05 5.76
CA LEU A 117 -5.16 0.68 5.29
C LEU A 117 -6.52 0.47 4.59
N LEU A 118 -7.58 1.07 5.12
CA LEU A 118 -8.90 1.07 4.47
C LEU A 118 -8.85 1.83 3.13
N GLY A 119 -8.17 2.98 3.10
CA GLY A 119 -7.95 3.76 1.88
C GLY A 119 -7.13 2.99 0.83
N ALA A 120 -6.06 2.33 1.27
CA ALA A 120 -5.21 1.49 0.41
C ALA A 120 -6.02 0.34 -0.21
N ALA A 121 -6.80 -0.37 0.61
CA ALA A 121 -7.67 -1.44 0.16
C ALA A 121 -8.71 -0.94 -0.86
N ALA A 122 -9.36 0.21 -0.59
CA ALA A 122 -10.31 0.83 -1.50
C ALA A 122 -9.67 1.27 -2.83
N ALA A 123 -8.41 1.74 -2.79
CA ALA A 123 -7.67 2.18 -3.96
C ALA A 123 -7.12 1.03 -4.83
N GLY A 124 -7.24 -0.22 -4.37
CA GLY A 124 -6.78 -1.39 -5.11
C GLY A 124 -5.42 -1.92 -4.66
N ILE A 125 -4.74 -1.31 -3.69
CA ILE A 125 -3.47 -1.81 -3.16
C ILE A 125 -3.72 -3.12 -2.42
N ARG A 126 -2.97 -4.17 -2.76
CA ARG A 126 -3.16 -5.52 -2.20
C ARG A 126 -1.96 -6.03 -1.41
N ASN A 127 -0.81 -5.36 -1.51
CA ASN A 127 0.42 -5.84 -0.88
C ASN A 127 1.03 -4.79 0.02
N LEU A 128 1.24 -5.20 1.27
CA LEU A 128 1.81 -4.37 2.31
C LEU A 128 2.89 -5.18 3.02
N LEU A 129 4.03 -4.53 3.25
CA LEU A 129 5.05 -5.00 4.19
C LEU A 129 4.97 -4.10 5.42
N VAL A 130 4.31 -4.57 6.46
CA VAL A 130 4.11 -3.78 7.69
C VAL A 130 5.36 -3.86 8.56
N VAL A 131 5.95 -2.71 8.88
CA VAL A 131 7.21 -2.62 9.63
C VAL A 131 7.12 -1.61 10.77
N SER A 132 7.88 -1.84 11.84
CA SER A 132 7.93 -0.93 12.99
C SER A 132 8.64 0.40 12.68
N GLY A 133 9.65 0.38 11.81
CA GLY A 133 10.52 1.53 11.47
C GLY A 133 11.76 1.66 12.37
N ASP A 134 12.77 2.40 11.89
CA ASP A 134 14.13 2.50 12.48
C ASP A 134 14.21 3.37 13.75
N PRO A 135 14.48 2.87 14.99
CA PRO A 135 14.42 3.59 16.27
C PRO A 135 14.83 5.08 16.21
N SER A 136 14.14 5.95 16.93
CA SER A 136 14.53 7.36 17.02
C SER A 136 15.93 7.39 17.63
N VAL A 137 16.92 7.80 16.84
CA VAL A 137 18.27 8.09 17.36
C VAL A 137 18.27 9.37 18.17
#